data_AF-A0A1J3EQC1-F1
#
_entry.id   AF-A0A1J3EQC1-F1
#
_cell.length_a   1.000
_cell.length_b   1.000
_cell.length_c   1.000
_cell.angle_alpha   90.00
_cell.angle_beta   90.00
_cell.angle_gamma   90.00
#
_symmetry.space_group_name_H-M   'P 1'
#
loop_
_entity.id
_entity.type
_entity.pdbx_description
1 polymer ?
#
loop_
_entity_poly.entity_id
_entity_poly.type
_entity_poly.pdbx_seq_one_letter_code
_entity_poly.pdbx_strand_id
1 'polypeptide(L)'
;MSNNKDHNSDSDSDDAPEEFTQEQAKLEDAAFRKLQRENTARIAREKKESRRLLAEKITPRKSRKIETFEEEEEAEEKTESLANKGFLSKDIIDFLAQREKQKTRSDSEEEDANEEKPRKRKQKTSGIETVIYKDIPPPECLKTGLDFLKKRKAQVPRSSSILKNSGQALRLVTGAASAKKQRQNK
;
A
#
# COMPACT_ATOMS: atom_id res chain seq x y z
N MET A 1 -52.25 -49.38 5.32
CA MET A 1 -52.77 -48.76 6.56
C MET A 1 -51.58 -48.01 7.16
N SER A 2 -51.40 -46.71 6.88
CA SER A 2 -52.03 -45.57 7.60
C SER A 2 -51.54 -45.56 9.07
N ASN A 3 -50.81 -44.58 9.62
CA ASN A 3 -50.71 -43.14 9.33
C ASN A 3 -49.44 -42.50 9.93
N ASN A 4 -48.98 -41.45 9.24
CA ASN A 4 -48.28 -40.23 9.68
C ASN A 4 -48.22 -39.92 11.19
N LYS A 5 -47.04 -39.47 11.65
CA LYS A 5 -46.91 -38.17 12.32
C LYS A 5 -45.44 -37.70 12.31
N ASP A 6 -45.09 -36.95 11.27
CA ASP A 6 -43.94 -36.07 11.30
C ASP A 6 -44.20 -34.99 12.36
N HIS A 7 -43.47 -35.04 13.47
CA HIS A 7 -43.33 -33.89 14.36
C HIS A 7 -42.23 -33.00 13.78
N ASN A 8 -42.62 -32.20 12.78
CA ASN A 8 -41.95 -30.95 12.47
C ASN A 8 -42.12 -30.02 13.68
N SER A 9 -41.09 -29.96 14.51
CA SER A 9 -40.84 -28.80 15.35
C SER A 9 -39.72 -28.02 14.69
N ASP A 10 -40.05 -27.34 13.57
CA ASP A 10 -39.42 -26.07 13.23
C ASP A 10 -39.78 -25.11 14.37
N SER A 11 -39.01 -25.20 15.45
CA SER A 11 -38.96 -24.14 16.43
C SER A 11 -38.10 -23.07 15.79
N ASP A 12 -38.74 -22.22 14.97
CA ASP A 12 -38.27 -20.88 14.69
C ASP A 12 -38.14 -20.18 16.05
N SER A 13 -37.03 -20.43 16.72
CA SER A 13 -36.59 -19.63 17.85
C SER A 13 -36.15 -18.32 17.23
N ASP A 14 -37.13 -17.44 17.03
CA ASP A 14 -36.95 -16.00 16.90
C ASP A 14 -36.18 -15.51 18.13
N ASP A 15 -34.87 -15.71 18.11
CA ASP A 15 -33.93 -15.09 19.02
C ASP A 15 -33.85 -13.62 18.59
N ALA A 16 -34.90 -12.88 18.96
CA ALA A 16 -34.94 -11.44 18.84
C ALA A 16 -33.66 -10.88 19.48
N PRO A 17 -32.98 -9.89 18.86
CA PRO A 17 -31.74 -9.37 19.40
C PRO A 17 -31.97 -8.94 20.85
N GLU A 18 -31.05 -9.32 21.75
CA GLU A 18 -31.08 -8.90 23.15
C GLU A 18 -31.37 -7.40 23.23
N GLU A 19 -32.53 -7.05 23.77
CA GLU A 19 -32.94 -5.66 23.96
C GLU A 19 -32.06 -5.05 25.05
N PHE A 20 -30.92 -4.50 24.64
CA PHE A 20 -30.05 -3.76 25.52
C PHE A 20 -30.81 -2.55 26.07
N THR A 21 -30.84 -2.42 27.40
CA THR A 21 -31.39 -1.23 28.02
C THR A 21 -30.57 -0.02 27.55
N GLN A 22 -31.24 1.11 27.29
CA GLN A 22 -30.60 2.31 26.71
C GLN A 22 -29.39 2.78 27.54
N GLU A 23 -29.38 2.52 28.84
CA GLU A 23 -28.27 2.85 29.74
C GLU A 23 -27.06 1.94 29.53
N GLN A 24 -27.27 0.63 29.36
CA GLN A 24 -26.20 -0.32 29.05
C GLN A 24 -25.53 0.00 27.71
N ALA A 25 -26.33 0.30 26.68
CA ALA A 25 -25.81 0.69 25.36
C ALA A 25 -24.90 1.93 25.44
N LYS A 26 -25.28 2.95 26.22
CA LYS A 26 -24.47 4.16 26.44
C LYS A 26 -23.14 3.85 27.14
N LEU A 27 -23.15 2.93 28.11
CA LEU A 27 -21.94 2.52 28.83
C LEU A 27 -20.96 1.79 27.91
N GLU A 28 -21.45 0.85 27.09
CA GLU A 28 -20.62 0.12 26.13
C GLU A 28 -20.05 1.04 25.05
N ASP A 29 -20.86 1.95 24.51
CA ASP A 29 -20.40 2.96 23.54
C ASP A 29 -19.31 3.86 24.13
N ALA A 30 -19.45 4.27 25.38
CA ALA A 30 -18.43 5.06 26.07
C ALA A 30 -17.13 4.27 26.26
N ALA A 31 -17.23 2.99 26.61
CA ALA A 31 -16.07 2.10 26.73
C ALA A 31 -15.38 1.90 25.38
N PHE A 32 -16.14 1.67 24.30
CA PHE A 32 -15.59 1.50 22.95
C PHE A 32 -14.86 2.77 22.48
N ARG A 33 -15.46 3.94 22.69
CA ARG A 33 -14.82 5.23 22.35
C ARG A 33 -13.54 5.46 23.14
N LYS A 34 -13.51 5.10 24.41
CA LYS A 34 -12.30 5.19 25.25
C LYS A 34 -11.19 4.29 24.69
N LEU A 35 -11.51 3.02 24.41
CA LEU A 35 -10.56 2.06 23.84
C LEU A 35 -10.00 2.54 22.49
N GLN A 36 -10.84 3.10 21.63
CA GLN A 36 -10.42 3.63 20.33
C GLN A 36 -9.43 4.80 20.47
N ARG A 37 -9.67 5.72 21.42
CA ARG A 37 -8.76 6.83 21.71
C ARG A 37 -7.42 6.33 22.25
N GLU A 38 -7.44 5.38 23.18
CA GLU A 38 -6.23 4.79 23.75
C GLU A 38 -5.40 4.05 22.69
N ASN A 39 -6.06 3.28 21.81
CA ASN A 39 -5.39 2.55 20.74
C ASN A 39 -4.75 3.50 19.71
N THR A 40 -5.47 4.53 19.27
CA THR A 40 -4.90 5.52 18.35
C THR A 40 -3.71 6.26 18.98
N ALA A 41 -3.78 6.60 20.27
CA ALA A 41 -2.66 7.20 21.00
C ALA A 41 -1.46 6.24 21.10
N ARG A 42 -1.69 4.94 21.36
CA ARG A 42 -0.64 3.92 21.42
C ARG A 42 0.06 3.76 20.08
N ILE A 43 -0.70 3.61 18.99
CA ILE A 43 -0.16 3.50 17.62
C ILE A 43 0.66 4.75 17.27
N ALA A 44 0.22 5.95 17.66
CA ALA A 44 0.97 7.17 17.39
C ALA A 44 2.33 7.19 18.11
N ARG A 45 2.39 6.73 19.37
CA ARG A 45 3.65 6.59 20.12
C ARG A 45 4.58 5.56 19.50
N GLU A 46 4.06 4.38 19.20
CA GLU A 46 4.81 3.28 18.58
C GLU A 46 5.39 3.69 17.21
N LYS A 47 4.58 4.35 16.36
CA LYS A 47 5.07 4.90 15.09
C LYS A 47 6.16 5.95 15.28
N LYS A 48 6.06 6.79 16.31
CA LYS A 48 7.09 7.80 16.62
C LYS A 48 8.39 7.14 17.07
N GLU A 49 8.31 6.11 17.91
CA GLU A 49 9.46 5.32 18.36
C GLU A 49 10.11 4.55 17.22
N SER A 50 9.31 3.91 16.36
CA SER A 50 9.79 3.24 15.15
C SER A 50 10.57 4.20 14.23
N ARG A 51 10.06 5.43 14.02
CA ARG A 51 10.79 6.47 13.27
C ARG A 51 12.09 6.90 13.95
N ARG A 52 12.12 6.98 15.29
CA ARG A 52 13.35 7.29 16.04
C ARG A 52 14.42 6.22 15.84
N LEU A 53 14.05 4.95 16.02
CA LEU A 53 14.95 3.81 15.80
C LEU A 53 15.44 3.75 14.35
N LEU A 54 14.56 4.03 13.38
CA LEU A 54 14.93 4.08 11.97
C LEU A 54 15.95 5.21 11.72
N ALA A 55 15.74 6.39 12.30
CA ALA A 55 16.67 7.50 12.18
C ALA A 55 18.04 7.19 12.81
N GLU A 56 18.07 6.51 13.97
CA GLU A 56 19.32 6.04 14.60
C GLU A 56 20.07 5.02 13.74
N LYS A 57 19.35 4.13 13.05
CA LYS A 57 19.96 3.17 12.11
C LYS A 57 20.50 3.83 10.84
N ILE A 58 19.77 4.80 10.29
CA ILE A 58 20.13 5.49 9.04
C ILE A 58 21.26 6.50 9.27
N THR A 59 21.17 7.25 10.36
CA THR A 59 22.21 8.22 10.74
C THR A 59 22.99 7.63 11.91
N PRO A 60 24.17 7.02 11.68
CA PRO A 60 25.04 6.65 12.78
C PRO A 60 25.48 7.94 13.46
N ARG A 61 24.75 8.33 14.51
CA ARG A 61 25.15 9.44 15.36
C ARG A 61 26.45 9.02 16.02
N LYS A 62 27.51 9.79 15.75
CA LYS A 62 28.74 9.72 16.57
C LYS A 62 28.28 9.91 18.01
N SER A 63 28.47 8.91 18.86
CA SER A 63 28.25 9.06 20.29
C SER A 63 29.04 10.30 20.72
N ARG A 64 28.39 11.19 21.48
CA ARG A 64 29.11 12.27 22.17
C ARG A 64 30.06 11.58 23.13
N LYS A 65 31.30 11.36 22.70
CA LYS A 65 32.43 11.16 23.61
C LYS A 65 32.51 12.47 24.40
N ILE A 66 32.34 12.35 25.71
CA ILE A 66 32.73 13.38 26.65
C ILE A 66 34.26 13.38 26.57
N GLU A 67 34.82 14.31 25.80
CA GLU A 67 36.27 14.51 25.69
C GLU A 67 36.70 15.32 26.92
N THR A 68 37.27 14.61 27.90
CA THR A 68 38.28 15.19 28.79
C THR A 68 39.46 15.62 27.93
N PHE A 69 39.73 16.91 28.00
CA PHE A 69 40.77 17.68 27.34
C PHE A 69 42.15 17.17 27.77
N GLU A 70 42.96 16.70 26.83
CA GLU A 70 44.43 16.77 26.93
C GLU A 70 44.96 17.38 25.63
N GLU A 71 45.63 18.49 25.86
CA GLU A 71 46.36 19.38 24.97
C GLU A 71 47.71 18.76 24.66
N GLU A 72 48.03 18.54 23.38
CA GLU A 72 49.41 18.39 22.94
C GLU A 72 49.56 18.75 21.44
N GLU A 73 50.73 19.31 21.14
CA GLU A 73 51.10 20.21 20.05
C GLU A 73 51.30 19.60 18.65
N GLU A 74 51.52 20.51 17.70
CA GLU A 74 52.24 20.36 16.42
C GLU A 74 51.58 19.62 15.24
N ALA A 75 51.17 20.42 14.24
CA ALA A 75 51.65 20.33 12.84
C ALA A 75 50.88 21.31 11.95
N GLU A 76 51.51 22.43 11.59
CA GLU A 76 50.95 23.50 10.76
C GLU A 76 50.69 23.13 9.27
N GLU A 77 50.91 21.89 8.84
CA GLU A 77 50.61 21.45 7.47
C GLU A 77 49.23 20.77 7.30
N LYS A 78 48.48 20.55 8.38
CA LYS A 78 47.17 19.87 8.33
C LYS A 78 45.97 20.81 8.19
N THR A 79 46.19 22.12 8.13
CA THR A 79 45.10 23.12 8.16
C THR A 79 44.28 23.13 6.87
N GLU A 80 44.85 22.81 5.71
CA GLU A 80 44.05 22.61 4.48
C GLU A 80 43.17 21.36 4.55
N SER A 81 43.61 20.30 5.23
CA SER A 81 42.84 19.06 5.35
C SER A 81 41.68 19.18 6.37
N LEU A 82 41.84 20.06 7.37
CA LEU A 82 40.79 20.38 8.34
C LEU A 82 39.75 21.35 7.75
N ALA A 83 40.17 22.34 6.97
CA ALA A 83 39.25 23.26 6.28
C ALA A 83 38.38 22.55 5.21
N ASN A 84 38.92 21.49 4.59
CA ASN A 84 38.22 20.67 3.61
C ASN A 84 37.44 19.49 4.23
N LYS A 85 37.34 19.40 5.57
CA LYS A 85 36.61 18.33 6.28
C LYS A 85 35.10 18.51 6.14
N GLY A 86 34.61 18.23 4.93
CA GLY A 86 33.22 18.46 4.52
C GLY A 86 33.07 18.72 3.03
N PHE A 87 34.16 19.03 2.32
CA PHE A 87 34.19 19.22 0.89
C PHE A 87 34.70 17.97 0.17
N LEU A 88 34.30 17.81 -1.09
CA LEU A 88 34.85 16.77 -1.96
C LEU A 88 36.34 17.05 -2.23
N SER A 89 37.12 16.02 -2.51
CA SER A 89 38.52 16.17 -2.91
C SER A 89 38.64 17.11 -4.11
N LYS A 90 39.71 17.92 -4.17
CA LYS A 90 40.01 18.86 -5.26
C LYS A 90 39.86 18.18 -6.64
N ASP A 91 40.37 16.95 -6.76
CA ASP A 91 40.27 16.11 -7.97
C ASP A 91 38.83 15.87 -8.45
N ILE A 92 37.89 15.69 -7.52
CA ILE A 92 36.47 15.46 -7.82
C ILE A 92 35.80 16.76 -8.23
N ILE A 93 36.14 17.86 -7.55
CA ILE A 93 35.62 19.20 -7.87
C ILE A 93 36.04 19.58 -9.29
N ASP A 94 37.31 19.38 -9.64
CA ASP A 94 37.84 19.66 -10.97
C ASP A 94 37.21 18.76 -12.05
N PHE A 95 37.01 17.47 -11.75
CA PHE A 95 36.30 16.55 -12.65
C PHE A 95 34.86 17.00 -12.92
N LEU A 96 34.14 17.46 -11.90
CA LEU A 96 32.79 17.99 -12.04
C LEU A 96 32.77 19.29 -12.84
N ALA A 97 33.71 20.20 -12.59
CA ALA A 97 33.85 21.46 -13.31
C ALA A 97 34.17 21.24 -14.80
N GLN A 98 35.05 20.29 -15.12
CA GLN A 98 35.34 19.92 -16.51
C GLN A 98 34.10 19.33 -17.21
N ARG A 99 33.34 18.49 -16.52
CA ARG A 99 32.10 17.90 -17.05
C ARG A 99 31.03 18.96 -17.29
N GLU A 100 30.94 19.97 -16.44
CA GLU A 100 30.04 21.11 -16.62
C GLU A 100 30.46 21.96 -17.82
N LYS A 101 31.74 22.33 -17.93
CA LYS A 101 32.29 23.08 -19.09
C LYS A 101 32.05 22.37 -20.42
N GLN A 102 32.14 21.04 -20.45
CA GLN A 102 31.82 20.24 -21.64
C GLN A 102 30.33 20.29 -22.00
N LYS A 103 29.45 20.40 -21.00
CA LYS A 103 27.99 20.41 -21.18
C LYS A 103 27.43 21.80 -21.49
N THR A 104 28.08 22.86 -21.04
CA THR A 104 27.70 24.25 -21.33
C THR A 104 28.20 24.73 -22.69
N ARG A 105 29.22 24.10 -23.28
CA ARG A 105 29.72 24.47 -24.62
C ARG A 105 28.73 24.19 -25.77
N SER A 106 27.58 23.57 -25.50
CA SER A 106 26.54 23.33 -26.52
C SER A 106 25.38 24.34 -26.48
N ASP A 107 25.43 25.36 -25.63
CA ASP A 107 24.46 26.46 -25.63
C ASP A 107 25.25 27.78 -25.51
N SER A 108 25.53 28.37 -26.67
CA SER A 108 26.26 29.63 -26.84
C SER A 108 25.49 30.78 -26.21
N GLU A 109 26.21 31.63 -25.49
CA GLU A 109 25.79 32.84 -24.80
C GLU A 109 25.38 33.94 -25.80
N GLU A 110 24.11 34.35 -25.79
CA GLU A 110 23.65 35.71 -26.07
C GLU A 110 22.36 35.97 -25.27
N GLU A 111 22.41 36.96 -24.38
CA GLU A 111 21.25 37.65 -23.80
C GLU A 111 20.62 38.48 -24.93
N ASP A 112 19.40 38.14 -25.35
CA ASP A 112 18.32 39.08 -25.63
C ASP A 112 17.05 38.36 -26.12
N ALA A 113 15.91 38.97 -25.77
CA ALA A 113 14.54 38.66 -26.20
C ALA A 113 13.79 37.48 -25.53
N ASN A 114 12.69 37.88 -24.87
CA ASN A 114 11.53 37.08 -24.52
C ASN A 114 11.17 36.03 -25.57
N GLU A 115 11.41 34.76 -25.26
CA GLU A 115 10.62 33.66 -25.82
C GLU A 115 10.31 32.65 -24.71
N GLU A 116 9.02 32.49 -24.41
CA GLU A 116 8.53 31.46 -23.50
C GLU A 116 8.92 30.07 -24.03
N LYS A 117 10.02 29.53 -23.52
CA LYS A 117 10.47 28.18 -23.82
C LYS A 117 9.36 27.18 -23.42
N PRO A 118 8.90 26.29 -24.31
CA PRO A 118 7.85 25.33 -23.94
C PRO A 118 8.39 24.42 -22.83
N ARG A 119 7.63 24.34 -21.72
CA ARG A 119 7.96 23.52 -20.55
C ARG A 119 8.24 22.09 -21.02
N LYS A 120 9.52 21.67 -20.99
CA LYS A 120 9.91 20.29 -21.29
C LYS A 120 9.20 19.36 -20.31
N ARG A 121 8.27 18.55 -20.80
CA ARG A 121 7.64 17.48 -20.00
C ARG A 121 8.77 16.54 -19.54
N LYS A 122 8.83 16.24 -18.24
CA LYS A 122 9.77 15.25 -17.72
C LYS A 122 9.59 13.96 -18.52
N GLN A 123 10.66 13.47 -19.13
CA GLN A 123 10.66 12.13 -19.71
C GLN A 123 10.30 11.18 -18.58
N LYS A 124 9.28 10.35 -18.78
CA LYS A 124 8.95 9.29 -17.84
C LYS A 124 10.21 8.43 -17.76
N THR A 125 10.87 8.43 -16.60
CA THR A 125 11.84 7.37 -16.32
C THR A 125 11.08 6.07 -16.52
N SER A 126 11.61 5.16 -17.33
CA SER A 126 11.05 3.83 -17.48
C SER A 126 11.11 3.17 -16.10
N GLY A 127 10.03 3.33 -15.33
CA GLY A 127 9.80 2.59 -14.11
C GLY A 127 9.77 1.09 -14.40
N ILE A 128 9.72 0.30 -13.33
CA ILE A 128 9.68 -1.17 -13.32
C ILE A 128 9.00 -1.69 -14.57
N GLU A 129 9.76 -2.46 -15.34
CA GLU A 129 9.37 -3.07 -16.62
C GLU A 129 7.91 -3.56 -16.54
N THR A 130 7.08 -3.10 -17.48
CA THR A 130 5.66 -3.46 -17.48
C THR A 130 5.53 -4.94 -17.74
N VAL A 131 5.38 -5.72 -16.68
CA VAL A 131 5.17 -7.16 -16.77
C VAL A 131 3.77 -7.41 -17.34
N ILE A 132 3.71 -8.10 -18.48
CA ILE A 132 2.46 -8.49 -19.10
C ILE A 132 1.78 -9.50 -18.17
N TYR A 133 0.58 -9.18 -17.69
CA TYR A 133 -0.16 -10.00 -16.70
C TYR A 133 -0.37 -11.47 -17.14
N LYS A 134 -0.38 -11.73 -18.46
CA LYS A 134 -0.51 -13.09 -19.03
C LYS A 134 0.72 -13.97 -18.79
N ASP A 135 1.89 -13.35 -18.59
CA ASP A 135 3.16 -14.04 -18.43
C ASP A 135 3.44 -14.37 -16.96
N ILE A 136 2.65 -13.80 -16.04
CA ILE A 136 2.74 -14.08 -14.61
C ILE A 136 2.04 -15.41 -14.32
N PRO A 137 2.76 -16.41 -13.79
CA PRO A 137 2.13 -17.67 -13.44
C PRO A 137 1.07 -17.45 -12.34
N PRO A 138 -0.06 -18.18 -12.38
CA PRO A 138 -1.10 -18.06 -11.37
C PRO A 138 -0.53 -18.38 -9.98
N PRO A 139 -0.77 -17.54 -8.95
CA PRO A 139 -0.25 -17.80 -7.62
C PRO A 139 -0.83 -19.09 -7.02
N GLU A 140 -0.04 -19.75 -6.17
CA GLU A 140 -0.41 -21.05 -5.60
C GLU A 140 -1.69 -21.00 -4.75
N CYS A 141 -1.99 -19.85 -4.14
CA CYS A 141 -3.22 -19.63 -3.39
C CYS A 141 -4.50 -19.76 -4.23
N LEU A 142 -4.41 -19.64 -5.56
CA LEU A 142 -5.56 -19.92 -6.43
C LEU A 142 -5.93 -21.39 -6.43
N LYS A 143 -4.94 -22.29 -6.36
CA LYS A 143 -5.20 -23.74 -6.34
C LYS A 143 -5.97 -24.11 -5.06
N THR A 144 -5.48 -23.64 -3.92
CA THR A 144 -6.12 -23.89 -2.62
C THR A 144 -7.52 -23.26 -2.55
N GLY A 145 -7.70 -22.04 -3.07
CA GLY A 145 -9.01 -21.38 -3.14
C GLY A 145 -10.01 -22.12 -4.03
N LEU A 146 -9.58 -22.60 -5.21
CA LEU A 146 -10.44 -23.38 -6.11
C LEU A 146 -10.84 -24.72 -5.50
N ASP A 147 -9.94 -25.40 -4.81
CA ASP A 147 -10.24 -26.68 -4.17
C ASP A 147 -11.18 -26.51 -2.97
N PHE A 148 -11.00 -25.45 -2.19
CA PHE A 148 -11.94 -25.07 -1.13
C PHE A 148 -13.35 -24.78 -1.71
N LEU A 149 -13.43 -24.01 -2.79
CA LEU A 149 -14.70 -23.71 -3.45
C LEU A 149 -15.37 -24.96 -4.03
N LYS A 150 -14.59 -25.90 -4.60
CA LYS A 150 -15.12 -27.19 -5.09
C LYS A 150 -15.70 -28.02 -3.94
N LYS A 151 -14.97 -28.13 -2.82
CA LYS A 151 -15.45 -28.83 -1.61
C LYS A 151 -16.76 -28.22 -1.09
N ARG A 152 -16.80 -26.88 -0.94
CA ARG A 152 -18.02 -26.14 -0.57
C ARG A 152 -19.15 -26.32 -1.59
N LYS A 153 -18.85 -26.30 -2.88
CA LYS A 153 -19.86 -26.49 -3.93
C LYS A 153 -20.50 -27.87 -3.84
N ALA A 154 -19.74 -28.91 -3.52
CA ALA A 154 -20.25 -30.27 -3.34
C ALA A 154 -21.06 -30.45 -2.03
N GLN A 155 -20.75 -29.67 -0.99
CA GLN A 155 -21.41 -29.76 0.31
C GLN A 155 -22.79 -29.06 0.34
N VAL A 156 -23.02 -28.06 -0.51
CA VAL A 156 -24.30 -27.35 -0.57
C VAL A 156 -25.29 -28.16 -1.42
N PRO A 157 -26.41 -28.68 -0.86
CA PRO A 157 -27.43 -29.35 -1.65
C PRO A 157 -28.02 -28.34 -2.62
N ARG A 158 -27.85 -28.60 -3.92
CA ARG A 158 -28.44 -27.79 -5.00
C ARG A 158 -29.33 -28.67 -5.82
N SER A 159 -30.43 -28.11 -6.32
CA SER A 159 -31.22 -28.79 -7.34
C SER A 159 -30.34 -29.04 -8.58
N SER A 160 -30.48 -30.22 -9.18
CA SER A 160 -29.71 -30.62 -10.37
C SER A 160 -29.93 -29.67 -11.55
N SER A 161 -31.09 -29.02 -11.61
CA SER A 161 -31.43 -27.97 -12.57
C SER A 161 -30.52 -26.74 -12.44
N ILE A 162 -30.24 -26.26 -11.22
CA ILE A 162 -29.35 -25.12 -10.98
C ILE A 162 -27.89 -25.48 -11.29
N LEU A 163 -27.48 -26.73 -11.04
CA LEU A 163 -26.12 -27.19 -11.39
C LEU A 163 -25.91 -27.23 -12.91
N LYS A 164 -26.88 -27.78 -13.65
CA LYS A 164 -26.85 -27.89 -15.12
C LYS A 164 -27.03 -26.54 -15.81
N ASN A 165 -27.82 -25.64 -15.21
CA ASN A 165 -28.15 -24.34 -15.79
C ASN A 165 -27.72 -23.15 -14.90
N SER A 166 -26.53 -23.23 -14.32
CA SER A 166 -26.03 -22.20 -13.39
C SER A 166 -25.93 -20.80 -14.01
N GLY A 167 -25.59 -20.73 -15.31
CA GLY A 167 -25.47 -19.46 -16.04
C GLY A 167 -26.80 -18.76 -16.34
N GLN A 168 -27.92 -19.47 -16.36
CA GLN A 168 -29.26 -18.89 -16.57
C GLN A 168 -30.04 -18.77 -15.25
N ALA A 169 -29.84 -19.69 -14.31
CA ALA A 169 -30.52 -19.68 -13.01
C ALA A 169 -30.24 -18.40 -12.22
N LEU A 170 -29.00 -17.89 -12.28
CA LEU A 170 -28.63 -16.64 -11.58
C LEU A 170 -29.04 -15.35 -12.34
N ARG A 171 -29.34 -15.44 -13.65
CA ARG A 171 -29.85 -14.31 -14.43
C ARG A 171 -31.30 -13.96 -14.12
N LEU A 172 -32.05 -14.88 -13.51
CA LEU A 172 -33.41 -14.60 -13.05
C LEU A 172 -33.41 -13.88 -11.68
N VAL A 173 -32.37 -14.10 -10.86
CA VAL A 173 -32.26 -13.53 -9.51
C VAL A 173 -31.60 -12.14 -9.53
N THR A 174 -30.67 -11.91 -10.45
CA THR A 174 -30.15 -10.56 -10.73
C THR A 174 -31.00 -9.98 -11.84
N GLY A 175 -31.78 -8.94 -11.58
CA GLY A 175 -32.74 -8.32 -12.52
C GLY A 175 -32.13 -7.68 -13.78
N ALA A 176 -31.18 -8.33 -14.44
CA ALA A 176 -30.67 -7.98 -15.75
C ALA A 176 -31.54 -8.68 -16.80
N ALA A 177 -32.70 -8.08 -17.08
CA ALA A 177 -33.42 -8.32 -18.31
C ALA A 177 -32.42 -8.21 -19.47
N SER A 178 -32.35 -9.27 -20.27
CA SER A 178 -31.50 -9.39 -21.44
C SER A 178 -31.69 -8.22 -22.40
N ALA A 179 -30.78 -7.24 -22.37
CA ALA A 179 -30.70 -6.19 -23.37
C ALA A 179 -30.13 -6.77 -24.68
N LYS A 180 -30.96 -7.52 -25.41
CA LYS A 180 -30.68 -7.83 -26.82
C LYS A 180 -31.05 -6.59 -27.63
N LYS A 181 -30.06 -5.77 -27.96
CA LYS A 181 -30.19 -4.68 -28.94
C LYS A 181 -30.46 -5.31 -30.31
N GLN A 182 -31.73 -5.35 -30.73
CA GLN A 182 -32.08 -5.64 -32.12
C GLN A 182 -31.46 -4.55 -33.00
N ARG A 183 -30.47 -4.90 -33.81
CA ARG A 183 -30.09 -4.08 -34.97
C ARG A 183 -31.12 -4.41 -36.04
N GLN A 184 -32.09 -3.53 -36.23
CA GLN A 184 -32.90 -3.57 -37.44
C GLN A 184 -32.05 -2.95 -38.56
N ASN A 185 -31.71 -3.77 -39.56
CA ASN A 185 -31.25 -3.27 -40.84
C ASN A 185 -32.50 -2.88 -41.63
N LYS A 186 -32.58 -1.62 -42.03
CA LYS A 186 -33.33 -1.16 -43.19
C LYS A 186 -32.63 0.06 -43.76
#